data_AF-A0A423LNE9-F1
#
_entry.id   AF-A0A423LNE9-F1
#
_cell.length_a   1.000
_cell.length_b   1.000
_cell.length_c   1.000
_cell.angle_alpha   90.00
_cell.angle_beta   90.00
_cell.angle_gamma   90.00
#
_symmetry.space_group_name_H-M   'P 1'
#
loop_
_entity.id
_entity.type
_entity.pdbx_description
1 polymer ?
#
loop_
_entity_poly.entity_id
_entity_poly.type
_entity_poly.pdbx_seq_one_letter_code
_entity_poly.pdbx_strand_id
1 'polypeptide(L)'
;MNFENAVATKSVASEWRANNARAQLKFSKPMMYYGRLSKVLLNNGNADLLLDSGSPSEVTVTLSAYQAWPWKLTGDEWSIGGVQSNLQFAANLDAGSKLYFQCRRVEFVGKIYLVNCLAFPEKITN
;
A
#
# COMPACT_ATOMS: atom_id res chain seq x y z
N MET A 1 3.26 12.73 -8.60
CA MET A 1 3.28 11.25 -8.81
C MET A 1 2.15 10.88 -9.75
N ASN A 2 2.41 10.09 -10.79
CA ASN A 2 1.35 9.66 -11.69
C ASN A 2 0.66 8.41 -11.11
N PHE A 3 -0.49 8.63 -10.48
CA PHE A 3 -1.34 7.57 -9.88
C PHE A 3 -2.27 6.88 -10.90
N GLU A 4 -2.35 7.38 -12.14
CA GLU A 4 -3.30 6.91 -13.17
C GLU A 4 -3.05 5.46 -13.58
N ASN A 5 -1.80 4.98 -13.45
CA ASN A 5 -1.39 3.63 -13.80
C ASN A 5 -1.31 2.69 -12.58
N ALA A 6 -1.82 3.10 -11.41
CA ALA A 6 -1.78 2.26 -10.23
C ALA A 6 -2.69 1.03 -10.37
N VAL A 7 -2.19 -0.14 -9.99
CA VAL A 7 -2.92 -1.41 -10.05
C VAL A 7 -3.87 -1.53 -8.84
N ALA A 8 -5.14 -1.83 -9.09
CA ALA A 8 -6.07 -2.15 -8.03
C ALA A 8 -5.59 -3.40 -7.28
N THR A 9 -5.38 -3.32 -5.97
CA THR A 9 -4.91 -4.47 -5.17
C THR A 9 -5.81 -5.70 -5.30
N LYS A 10 -7.12 -5.50 -5.51
CA LYS A 10 -8.07 -6.58 -5.78
C LYS A 10 -7.77 -7.43 -7.00
N SER A 11 -7.15 -6.86 -8.05
CA SER A 11 -6.80 -7.59 -9.27
C SER A 11 -5.54 -8.44 -9.11
N VAL A 12 -4.71 -8.17 -8.11
CA VAL A 12 -3.52 -8.98 -7.82
C VAL A 12 -3.95 -10.40 -7.49
N ALA A 13 -4.97 -10.55 -6.63
CA ALA A 13 -5.46 -11.85 -6.21
C ALA A 13 -6.10 -12.67 -7.34
N SER A 14 -6.80 -12.01 -8.28
CA SER A 14 -7.36 -12.72 -9.44
C SER A 14 -6.28 -13.19 -10.40
N GLU A 15 -5.23 -12.40 -10.61
CA GLU A 15 -4.13 -12.79 -11.51
C GLU A 15 -3.30 -13.95 -10.96
N TRP A 16 -3.03 -13.98 -9.66
CA TRP A 16 -2.40 -15.13 -9.00
C TRP A 16 -3.25 -16.39 -9.21
N ARG A 17 -4.54 -16.36 -8.83
CA ARG A 17 -5.45 -17.52 -9.01
C ARG A 17 -5.51 -18.02 -10.45
N ALA A 18 -5.46 -17.12 -11.43
CA ALA A 18 -5.50 -17.49 -12.83
C ALA A 18 -4.20 -18.16 -13.31
N ASN A 19 -3.04 -17.63 -12.91
CA ASN A 19 -1.73 -18.20 -13.25
C ASN A 19 -0.62 -17.62 -12.35
N ASN A 20 -0.20 -18.42 -11.37
CA ASN A 20 0.83 -18.02 -10.41
C ASN A 20 2.16 -17.62 -11.06
N ALA A 21 2.64 -18.35 -12.08
CA ALA A 21 3.93 -18.06 -12.71
C ALA A 21 3.91 -16.72 -13.47
N ARG A 22 2.82 -16.45 -14.20
CA ARG A 22 2.63 -15.18 -14.89
C ARG A 22 2.48 -14.02 -13.90
N ALA A 23 1.72 -14.22 -12.83
CA ALA A 23 1.56 -13.24 -11.77
C ALA A 23 2.90 -12.92 -11.10
N GLN A 24 3.70 -13.93 -10.78
CA GLN A 24 5.05 -13.76 -10.22
C GLN A 24 5.89 -12.85 -11.13
N LEU A 25 6.01 -13.16 -12.43
CA LEU A 25 6.79 -12.33 -13.37
C LEU A 25 6.25 -10.90 -13.51
N LYS A 26 4.93 -10.74 -13.50
CA LYS A 26 4.27 -9.44 -13.62
C LYS A 26 4.54 -8.57 -12.39
N PHE A 27 4.44 -9.15 -11.20
CA PHE A 27 4.44 -8.45 -9.92
C PHE A 27 5.77 -8.49 -9.17
N SER A 28 6.80 -9.18 -9.69
CA SER A 28 8.15 -9.22 -9.11
C SER A 28 9.01 -7.99 -9.41
N LYS A 29 8.39 -6.84 -9.65
CA LYS A 29 9.05 -5.58 -10.02
C LYS A 29 8.37 -4.38 -9.36
N PRO A 30 9.06 -3.24 -9.24
CA PRO A 30 8.48 -2.05 -8.63
C PRO A 30 7.25 -1.56 -9.41
N MET A 31 6.13 -1.38 -8.71
CA MET A 31 4.87 -0.91 -9.30
C MET A 31 4.04 -0.10 -8.32
N MET A 32 3.11 0.67 -8.88
CA MET A 32 2.11 1.42 -8.13
C MET A 32 0.87 0.56 -7.91
N TYR A 33 0.30 0.63 -6.71
CA TYR A 33 -0.92 -0.06 -6.32
C TYR A 33 -1.87 0.91 -5.62
N TYR A 34 -3.15 0.55 -5.54
CA TYR A 34 -4.09 1.23 -4.66
C TYR A 34 -5.11 0.27 -4.04
N GLY A 35 -5.60 0.62 -2.87
CA GLY A 35 -6.63 -0.14 -2.17
C GLY A 35 -7.25 0.66 -1.04
N ARG A 36 -8.28 0.08 -0.43
CA ARG A 36 -8.94 0.68 0.74
C ARG A 36 -8.43 0.02 2.00
N LEU A 37 -7.93 0.84 2.92
CA LEU A 37 -7.46 0.37 4.23
C LEU A 37 -8.62 -0.23 5.00
N SER A 38 -8.49 -1.47 5.43
CA SER A 38 -9.44 -2.10 6.35
C SER A 38 -8.96 -2.01 7.79
N LYS A 39 -7.67 -2.23 8.03
CA LYS A 39 -7.09 -2.26 9.38
C LYS A 39 -5.58 -2.07 9.36
N VAL A 40 -5.05 -1.47 10.42
CA VAL A 40 -3.62 -1.48 10.76
C VAL A 40 -3.31 -2.67 11.69
N LEU A 41 -2.27 -3.43 11.38
CA LEU A 41 -1.79 -4.56 12.17
C LEU A 41 -0.39 -4.25 12.74
N LEU A 42 -0.17 -4.60 14.01
CA LEU A 42 1.16 -4.54 14.61
C LEU A 42 1.96 -5.79 14.25
N ASN A 43 3.21 -5.60 13.86
CA ASN A 43 4.12 -6.68 13.50
C ASN A 43 5.53 -6.38 14.03
N ASN A 44 5.89 -6.93 15.18
CA ASN A 44 7.21 -6.81 15.81
C ASN A 44 7.77 -5.36 15.83
N GLY A 45 6.95 -4.40 16.28
CA GLY A 45 7.34 -2.98 16.34
C GLY A 45 7.17 -2.20 15.04
N ASN A 46 6.78 -2.86 13.95
CA ASN A 46 6.34 -2.24 12.70
C ASN A 46 4.81 -2.28 12.56
N ALA A 47 4.30 -1.61 11.52
CA ALA A 47 2.91 -1.67 11.13
C ALA A 47 2.74 -2.23 9.70
N ASP A 48 1.86 -3.22 9.58
CA ASP A 48 1.34 -3.71 8.31
C ASP A 48 -0.07 -3.16 8.07
N LEU A 49 -0.41 -2.95 6.81
CA LEU A 49 -1.73 -2.46 6.43
C LEU A 49 -2.51 -3.57 5.74
N LEU A 50 -3.68 -3.90 6.29
CA LEU A 50 -4.59 -4.86 5.68
C LEU A 50 -5.57 -4.11 4.77
N LEU A 51 -5.53 -4.41 3.48
CA LEU A 51 -6.43 -3.84 2.48
C LEU A 51 -7.52 -4.84 2.12
N ASP A 52 -8.74 -4.34 1.94
CA ASP A 52 -9.88 -5.12 1.46
C ASP A 52 -10.12 -6.42 2.26
N SER A 53 -9.96 -6.35 3.58
CA SER A 53 -10.08 -7.50 4.49
C SER A 53 -11.47 -8.15 4.44
N GLY A 54 -11.51 -9.45 4.69
CA GLY A 54 -12.75 -10.24 4.63
C GLY A 54 -13.20 -10.58 3.21
N SER A 55 -12.40 -10.24 2.19
CA SER A 55 -12.64 -10.63 0.80
C SER A 55 -11.60 -11.65 0.31
N PRO A 56 -11.89 -12.40 -0.77
CA PRO A 56 -10.88 -13.20 -1.47
C PRO A 56 -9.72 -12.35 -2.03
N SER A 57 -9.83 -11.03 -1.99
CA SER A 57 -8.85 -10.08 -2.48
C SER A 57 -8.08 -9.38 -1.35
N GLU A 58 -8.14 -9.90 -0.12
CA GLU A 58 -7.36 -9.37 1.00
C GLU A 58 -5.86 -9.33 0.66
N VAL A 59 -5.25 -8.17 0.86
CA VAL A 59 -3.82 -7.93 0.63
C VAL A 59 -3.21 -7.33 1.87
N THR A 60 -2.07 -7.87 2.30
CA THR A 60 -1.25 -7.27 3.35
C THR A 60 -0.18 -6.39 2.71
N VAL A 61 -0.04 -5.15 3.17
CA VAL A 61 1.00 -4.23 2.73
C VAL A 61 2.01 -4.09 3.85
N THR A 62 3.26 -4.48 3.57
CA THR A 62 4.38 -4.24 4.46
C THR A 62 5.03 -2.92 4.08
N LEU A 63 5.02 -1.97 5.00
CA LEU A 63 5.56 -0.64 4.76
C LEU A 63 7.09 -0.66 4.85
N SER A 64 7.74 0.13 4.00
CA SER A 64 9.14 0.50 4.21
C SER A 64 9.31 1.08 5.62
N ALA A 65 10.47 0.85 6.24
CA ALA A 65 10.73 1.20 7.65
C ALA A 65 10.42 2.67 7.99
N TYR A 66 10.58 3.57 7.02
CA TYR A 66 10.25 4.99 7.14
C TYR A 66 9.29 5.43 6.03
N GLN A 67 8.42 6.37 6.38
CA GLN A 67 7.43 6.97 5.48
C GLN A 67 7.56 8.50 5.53
N ALA A 68 7.32 9.14 4.38
CA ALA A 68 7.20 10.58 4.31
C ALA A 68 5.89 11.04 4.98
N TRP A 69 5.97 12.03 5.87
CA TRP A 69 4.85 12.60 6.61
C TRP A 69 5.26 13.87 7.39
N PRO A 70 4.34 14.81 7.69
CA PRO A 70 3.00 14.93 7.12
C PRO A 70 3.07 15.38 5.67
N TRP A 71 2.11 14.90 4.88
CA TRP A 71 1.86 15.43 3.55
C TRP A 71 1.05 16.71 3.68
N LYS A 72 1.49 17.79 3.04
CA LYS A 72 0.75 19.05 2.97
C LYS A 72 0.48 19.39 1.51
N LEU A 73 -0.76 19.74 1.20
CA LEU A 73 -1.15 20.29 -0.09
C LEU A 73 -1.24 21.81 0.04
N THR A 74 -0.53 22.54 -0.80
CA THR A 74 -0.61 24.01 -0.88
C THR A 74 -0.87 24.38 -2.33
N GLY A 75 -2.10 24.85 -2.62
CA GLY A 75 -2.58 24.91 -4.00
C GLY A 75 -2.60 23.51 -4.63
N ASP A 76 -1.87 23.32 -5.72
CA ASP A 76 -1.71 22.03 -6.40
C ASP A 76 -0.38 21.32 -6.08
N GLU A 77 0.44 21.88 -5.19
CA GLU A 77 1.76 21.35 -4.85
C GLU A 77 1.75 20.56 -3.55
N TRP A 78 2.33 19.35 -3.62
CA TRP A 78 2.58 18.52 -2.45
C TRP A 78 3.94 18.84 -1.84
N SER A 79 3.95 19.05 -0.52
CA SER A 79 5.18 19.14 0.27
C SER A 79 5.20 18.06 1.36
N ILE A 80 6.42 17.63 1.69
CA ILE A 80 6.70 16.64 2.73
C ILE A 80 7.27 17.39 3.94
N GLY A 81 6.62 17.27 5.09
CA GLY A 81 7.10 17.89 6.33
C GLY A 81 8.26 17.15 7.00
N GLY A 82 8.52 15.88 6.63
CA GLY A 82 9.59 15.08 7.19
C GLY A 82 9.44 13.58 6.91
N VAL A 83 10.13 12.77 7.72
CA VAL A 83 10.06 11.30 7.70
C VAL A 83 9.79 10.77 9.11
N GLN A 84 9.04 9.69 9.21
CA GLN A 84 8.76 9.00 10.48
C GLN A 84 8.76 7.48 10.29
N SER A 85 8.83 6.74 11.38
CA SER A 85 8.75 5.27 11.32
C SER A 85 7.42 4.81 10.73
N ASN A 86 7.38 3.61 10.13
CA ASN A 86 6.14 3.05 9.60
C ASN A 86 5.03 2.92 10.67
N LEU A 87 5.39 2.68 11.93
CA LEU A 87 4.46 2.58 13.04
C LEU A 87 3.84 3.94 13.36
N GLN A 88 4.66 4.99 13.47
CA GLN A 88 4.17 6.36 13.66
C GLN A 88 3.29 6.79 12.48
N PHE A 89 3.68 6.44 11.26
CA PHE A 89 2.85 6.70 10.08
C PHE A 89 1.51 5.99 10.12
N ALA A 90 1.50 4.68 10.36
CA ALA A 90 0.28 3.91 10.38
C ALA A 90 -0.68 4.32 11.51
N ALA A 91 -0.16 4.85 12.62
CA ALA A 91 -0.97 5.38 13.72
C ALA A 91 -1.81 6.62 13.32
N ASN A 92 -1.49 7.26 12.19
CA ASN A 92 -2.25 8.40 11.65
C ASN A 92 -3.25 7.99 10.55
N LEU A 93 -3.46 6.70 10.31
CA LEU A 93 -4.35 6.20 9.25
C LEU A 93 -5.66 5.67 9.82
N ASP A 94 -6.76 6.06 9.17
CA ASP A 94 -8.10 5.58 9.50
C ASP A 94 -8.55 4.46 8.56
N ALA A 95 -9.31 3.51 9.12
CA ALA A 95 -10.00 2.51 8.30
C ALA A 95 -10.95 3.20 7.31
N GLY A 96 -11.05 2.65 6.11
CA GLY A 96 -11.83 3.21 5.02
C GLY A 96 -11.06 4.18 4.13
N SER A 97 -9.90 4.69 4.53
CA SER A 97 -9.08 5.55 3.65
C SER A 97 -8.59 4.78 2.42
N LYS A 98 -8.70 5.39 1.24
CA LYS A 98 -8.04 4.87 0.04
C LYS A 98 -6.62 5.40 -0.01
N LEU A 99 -5.70 4.48 -0.24
CA LEU A 99 -4.27 4.72 -0.23
C LEU A 99 -3.65 4.21 -1.52
N TYR A 100 -2.60 4.90 -1.94
CA TYR A 100 -1.73 4.50 -3.04
C TYR A 100 -0.40 4.04 -2.47
N PHE A 101 0.20 3.08 -3.16
CA PHE A 101 1.43 2.45 -2.71
C PHE A 101 2.41 2.33 -3.86
N GLN A 102 3.66 2.73 -3.64
CA GLN A 102 4.76 2.32 -4.49
C GLN A 102 5.48 1.17 -3.79
N CYS A 103 5.39 -0.03 -4.34
CA CYS A 103 5.92 -1.24 -3.71
C CYS A 103 7.04 -1.83 -4.54
N ARG A 104 7.99 -2.50 -3.88
CA ARG A 104 9.12 -3.13 -4.56
C ARG A 104 8.70 -4.35 -5.37
N ARG A 105 7.77 -5.15 -4.84
CA ARG A 105 7.25 -6.39 -5.45
C ARG A 105 6.02 -6.90 -4.70
N VAL A 106 5.42 -7.95 -5.25
CA VAL A 106 4.42 -8.79 -4.59
C VAL A 106 5.00 -10.16 -4.25
N GLU A 107 4.66 -10.68 -3.08
CA GLU A 107 4.97 -12.04 -2.66
C GLU A 107 3.68 -12.81 -2.34
N PHE A 108 3.72 -14.13 -2.55
CA PHE A 108 2.65 -15.04 -2.17
C PHE A 108 3.16 -16.08 -1.18
N VAL A 109 2.69 -16.02 0.06
CA VAL A 109 3.03 -16.96 1.14
C VAL A 109 1.74 -17.36 1.85
N GLY A 110 0.89 -18.13 1.17
CA GLY A 110 -0.48 -18.45 1.61
C GLY A 110 -1.45 -17.26 1.54
N LYS A 111 -0.95 -16.04 1.61
CA LYS A 111 -1.63 -14.76 1.37
C LYS A 111 -0.78 -13.87 0.45
N ILE A 112 -1.36 -12.76 -0.01
CA ILE A 112 -0.70 -11.79 -0.87
C ILE A 112 -0.10 -10.68 -0.02
N TYR A 113 1.18 -10.43 -0.26
CA TYR A 113 1.94 -9.37 0.39
C TYR A 113 2.45 -8.38 -0.65
N LEU A 114 2.11 -7.10 -0.51
CA LEU A 114 2.89 -6.04 -1.15
C LEU A 114 4.08 -5.72 -0.26
N VAL A 115 5.28 -5.80 -0.81
CA VAL A 115 6.51 -5.78 0.00
C VAL A 115 7.27 -4.47 -0.16
N ASN A 116 7.67 -3.92 0.99
CA ASN A 116 8.50 -2.72 1.12
C ASN A 116 7.90 -1.53 0.35
N CYS A 117 6.76 -1.07 0.85
CA CYS A 117 5.93 -0.05 0.20
C CYS A 117 6.10 1.33 0.82
N LEU A 118 6.16 2.35 -0.03
CA LEU A 118 5.87 3.73 0.34
C LEU A 118 4.38 3.99 0.15
N ALA A 119 3.73 4.60 1.14
CA ALA A 119 2.30 4.88 1.14
C ALA A 119 2.00 6.37 0.92
N PHE A 120 0.95 6.64 0.16
CA PHE A 120 0.53 7.98 -0.24
C PHE A 120 -1.00 8.12 -0.11
N PRO A 121 -1.51 9.27 0.34
CA PRO A 121 -2.95 9.52 0.39
C PRO A 121 -3.55 9.70 -1.03
N GLU A 122 -4.86 9.48 -1.20
CA GLU A 122 -5.59 9.60 -2.49
C GLU A 122 -5.63 11.02 -3.10
N LYS A 123 -5.02 12.01 -2.44
CA LYS A 123 -5.35 13.43 -2.38
C LYS A 123 -6.16 13.71 -1.12
N ILE A 124 -5.51 14.39 -0.16
CA ILE A 124 -6.21 15.02 0.95
C ILE A 124 -6.77 16.32 0.38
N THR A 125 -8.03 16.33 -0.02
CA THR A 125 -8.80 17.58 -0.03
C THR A 125 -9.02 17.96 1.43
N ASN A 126 -8.42 19.06 1.86
CA ASN A 126 -8.93 19.77 3.05
C ASN A 126 -10.36 20.23 2.78
#